data_AF-A0A1H6I675-F1
#
_entry.id   AF-A0A1H6I675-F1
#
_cell.length_a   1.000
_cell.length_b   1.000
_cell.length_c   1.000
_cell.angle_alpha   90.00
_cell.angle_beta   90.00
_cell.angle_gamma   90.00
#
_symmetry.space_group_name_H-M   'P 1'
#
loop_
_entity.id
_entity.type
_entity.pdbx_description
1 polymer ?
#
loop_
_entity_poly.entity_id
_entity_poly.type
_entity_poly.pdbx_seq_one_letter_code
_entity_poly.pdbx_strand_id
1 'polypeptide(L)'
;MRTIFLFLALFVMNFSFAQDQEDRDDSFIRESNKNVLKIDIKEPFMQVAVKCNDFKPASYEGGVAAYKEILNKYMYAYLNSDFYALTGDFTFTLVLDAKGKVVDVKGMPKVENSEVFFDDMQYVVRRIKKNWTPASCNGQPVASQIKVKMNFSSISADID
;
A
#
# COMPACT_ATOMS: atom_id res chain seq x y z
N MET A 1 12.19 25.29 63.93
CA MET A 1 11.19 25.28 62.83
C MET A 1 11.50 26.41 61.88
N ARG A 2 11.29 26.19 60.57
CA ARG A 2 11.51 27.10 59.43
C ARG A 2 12.97 27.34 59.05
N THR A 3 13.44 26.54 58.09
CA THR A 3 14.22 26.94 56.88
C THR A 3 14.78 25.69 56.19
N ILE A 4 13.92 24.72 55.84
CA ILE A 4 14.30 23.57 55.00
C ILE A 4 13.16 23.32 54.01
N PHE A 5 12.93 24.25 53.10
CA PHE A 5 11.96 24.08 51.99
C PHE A 5 12.32 24.94 50.77
N LEU A 6 13.61 25.08 50.45
CA LEU A 6 14.08 25.84 49.28
C LEU A 6 15.10 25.07 48.44
N PHE A 7 14.94 23.75 48.30
CA PHE A 7 15.74 22.95 47.36
C PHE A 7 14.93 21.93 46.53
N LEU A 8 13.59 21.99 46.55
CA LEU A 8 12.75 21.00 45.89
C LEU A 8 11.78 21.60 44.85
N ALA A 9 12.26 22.54 44.02
CA ALA A 9 11.41 23.18 43.00
C ALA A 9 12.14 23.54 41.69
N LEU A 10 13.16 22.76 41.28
CA LEU A 10 13.85 22.97 39.99
C LEU A 10 14.10 21.67 39.19
N PHE A 11 13.23 20.67 39.34
CA PHE A 11 13.26 19.46 38.52
C PHE A 11 11.89 19.12 37.92
N VAL A 12 11.15 20.15 37.47
CA VAL A 12 9.95 19.96 36.65
C VAL A 12 10.34 20.22 35.19
N MET A 13 10.65 19.12 34.52
CA MET A 13 10.21 18.80 33.16
C MET A 13 10.13 19.98 32.18
N ASN A 14 11.25 20.27 31.52
CA ASN A 14 11.20 20.65 30.10
C ASN A 14 11.70 19.44 29.31
N PHE A 15 10.86 18.40 29.21
CA PHE A 15 10.86 17.63 27.96
C PHE A 15 10.25 18.57 26.92
N SER A 16 11.06 19.48 26.41
CA SER A 16 10.74 20.15 25.16
C SER A 16 10.60 19.03 24.15
N PHE A 17 9.39 18.87 23.65
CA PHE A 17 9.06 18.10 22.48
C PHE A 17 10.05 18.50 21.38
N ALA A 18 11.09 17.70 21.20
CA ALA A 18 11.70 17.51 19.89
C ALA A 18 10.65 16.81 19.04
N GLN A 19 9.60 17.54 18.66
CA GLN A 19 8.96 17.27 17.39
C GLN A 19 9.95 17.77 16.35
N ASP A 20 10.95 16.93 16.07
CA ASP A 20 11.45 16.78 14.70
C ASP A 20 10.22 16.41 13.87
N GLN A 21 9.44 17.42 13.52
CA GLN A 21 8.74 17.41 12.27
C GLN A 21 9.86 17.60 11.25
N GLU A 22 10.54 16.49 10.93
CA GLU A 22 11.01 16.30 9.58
C GLU A 22 9.76 16.50 8.73
N ASP A 23 9.59 17.73 8.24
CA ASP A 23 8.96 17.97 6.96
C ASP A 23 9.77 17.11 5.99
N ARG A 24 9.36 15.84 5.94
CA ARG A 24 9.95 14.81 5.12
C ARG A 24 9.67 15.31 3.72
N ASP A 25 10.70 15.90 3.15
CA ASP A 25 10.71 16.38 1.78
C ASP A 25 10.07 15.30 0.91
N ASP A 26 8.84 15.56 0.44
CA ASP A 26 8.05 14.66 -0.40
C ASP A 26 8.68 14.56 -1.82
N SER A 27 9.90 15.08 -2.00
CA SER A 27 10.83 14.82 -3.10
C SER A 27 11.32 13.36 -3.15
N PHE A 28 10.50 12.38 -2.75
CA PHE A 28 10.77 10.96 -3.01
C PHE A 28 10.71 10.59 -4.50
N ILE A 29 10.59 11.57 -5.40
CA ILE A 29 11.11 11.45 -6.76
C ILE A 29 12.63 11.69 -6.69
N ARG A 30 13.37 10.77 -6.05
CA ARG A 30 14.83 10.77 -6.19
C ARG A 30 15.15 10.30 -7.60
N GLU A 31 15.47 11.27 -8.42
CA GLU A 31 15.99 11.22 -9.77
C GLU A 31 17.22 10.29 -9.84
N SER A 32 16.99 8.97 -9.97
CA SER A 32 18.03 8.03 -10.42
C SER A 32 17.51 6.85 -11.23
N ASN A 33 16.19 6.76 -11.44
CA ASN A 33 15.62 5.71 -12.27
C ASN A 33 15.80 6.12 -13.74
N LYS A 34 16.69 5.43 -14.45
CA LYS A 34 16.79 5.53 -15.92
C LYS A 34 15.50 5.08 -16.62
N ASN A 35 14.61 4.40 -15.88
CA ASN A 35 13.31 3.93 -16.33
C ASN A 35 12.18 4.67 -15.60
N VAL A 36 11.46 5.55 -16.29
CA VAL A 36 10.26 6.19 -15.75
C VAL A 36 9.11 5.19 -15.85
N LEU A 37 8.64 4.68 -14.70
CA LEU A 37 7.49 3.78 -14.63
C LEU A 37 6.20 4.59 -14.39
N LYS A 38 5.34 4.69 -15.40
CA LYS A 38 3.98 5.20 -15.24
C LYS A 38 3.05 4.09 -14.80
N ILE A 39 2.22 4.37 -13.80
CA ILE A 39 1.27 3.43 -13.21
C ILE A 39 -0.13 4.03 -13.25
N ASP A 40 -1.06 3.34 -13.91
CA ASP A 40 -2.48 3.72 -13.94
C ASP A 40 -3.35 2.62 -13.33
N ILE A 41 -3.90 2.87 -12.15
CA ILE A 41 -4.75 1.95 -11.41
C ILE A 41 -6.23 2.21 -11.78
N LYS A 42 -6.87 1.23 -12.39
CA LYS A 42 -8.24 1.32 -12.91
C LYS A 42 -9.27 1.01 -11.82
N GLU A 43 -10.36 1.75 -11.87
CA GLU A 43 -11.57 1.51 -11.06
C GLU A 43 -12.73 1.05 -11.96
N PRO A 44 -13.74 0.33 -11.42
CA PRO A 44 -13.83 -0.15 -10.04
C PRO A 44 -12.97 -1.40 -9.79
N PHE A 45 -12.62 -1.66 -8.53
CA PHE A 45 -12.06 -2.95 -8.15
C PHE A 45 -13.16 -4.00 -8.13
N MET A 46 -12.92 -5.14 -8.77
CA MET A 46 -13.93 -6.19 -8.91
C MET A 46 -13.74 -7.24 -7.83
N GLN A 47 -14.77 -7.52 -7.04
CA GLN A 47 -14.72 -8.64 -6.10
C GLN A 47 -15.14 -9.93 -6.79
N VAL A 48 -14.38 -11.00 -6.55
CA VAL A 48 -14.73 -12.32 -7.05
C VAL A 48 -15.95 -12.81 -6.28
N ALA A 49 -17.01 -13.16 -7.01
CA ALA A 49 -18.26 -13.61 -6.42
C ALA A 49 -18.02 -14.86 -5.54
N VAL A 50 -18.46 -14.78 -4.29
CA VAL A 50 -18.53 -15.93 -3.38
C VAL A 50 -19.97 -16.43 -3.41
N LYS A 51 -20.16 -17.74 -3.63
CA LYS A 51 -21.49 -18.34 -3.53
C LYS A 51 -21.94 -18.35 -2.07
N CYS A 52 -22.73 -17.36 -1.66
CA CYS A 52 -23.33 -17.33 -0.33
C CYS A 52 -24.60 -16.47 -0.25
N ASN A 53 -25.36 -16.66 0.83
CA ASN A 53 -26.53 -15.85 1.16
C ASN A 53 -26.09 -14.59 1.93
N ASP A 54 -26.80 -13.48 1.70
CA ASP A 54 -26.49 -12.16 2.29
C ASP A 54 -25.00 -11.79 2.15
N PHE A 55 -24.48 -11.90 0.92
CA PHE A 55 -23.10 -11.53 0.63
C PHE A 55 -22.93 -10.02 0.75
N LYS A 56 -22.04 -9.59 1.63
CA LYS A 56 -21.58 -8.20 1.70
C LYS A 56 -20.12 -8.14 1.26
N PRO A 57 -19.80 -7.32 0.25
CA PRO A 57 -18.46 -7.21 -0.28
C PRO A 57 -17.49 -6.65 0.77
N ALA A 58 -16.21 -6.97 0.62
CA ALA A 58 -15.16 -6.32 1.41
C ALA A 58 -15.16 -4.81 1.16
N SER A 59 -14.83 -4.01 2.16
CA SER A 59 -14.75 -2.56 2.01
C SER A 59 -13.48 -2.02 2.63
N TYR A 60 -12.92 -0.97 2.03
CA TYR A 60 -11.81 -0.25 2.61
C TYR A 60 -12.30 1.05 3.21
N GLU A 61 -11.70 1.48 4.32
CA GLU A 61 -12.05 2.77 4.92
C GLU A 61 -11.66 3.91 3.97
N GLY A 62 -12.60 4.82 3.69
CA GLY A 62 -12.45 5.83 2.63
C GLY A 62 -12.73 5.30 1.22
N GLY A 63 -13.12 4.02 1.09
CA GLY A 63 -13.53 3.41 -0.17
C GLY A 63 -12.36 3.01 -1.09
N VAL A 64 -12.71 2.62 -2.31
CA VAL A 64 -11.76 2.15 -3.33
C VAL A 64 -10.75 3.25 -3.70
N ALA A 65 -11.19 4.50 -3.79
CA ALA A 65 -10.32 5.64 -4.10
C ALA A 65 -9.20 5.81 -3.06
N ALA A 66 -9.52 5.71 -1.77
CA ALA A 66 -8.52 5.78 -0.70
C ALA A 66 -7.51 4.62 -0.78
N TYR A 67 -7.95 3.41 -1.12
CA TYR A 67 -7.03 2.30 -1.32
C TYR A 67 -6.15 2.49 -2.56
N LYS A 68 -6.72 3.00 -3.66
CA LYS A 68 -5.98 3.30 -4.88
C LYS A 68 -4.86 4.30 -4.63
N GLU A 69 -5.13 5.37 -3.89
CA GLU A 69 -4.15 6.40 -3.56
C GLU A 69 -2.98 5.82 -2.74
N ILE A 70 -3.27 5.10 -1.66
CA ILE A 70 -2.23 4.50 -0.83
C ILE A 70 -1.47 3.40 -1.58
N LEU A 71 -2.15 2.60 -2.40
CA LEU A 71 -1.50 1.59 -3.22
C LEU A 71 -0.53 2.24 -4.21
N ASN A 72 -0.97 3.28 -4.92
CA ASN A 72 -0.14 4.02 -5.86
C ASN A 72 1.10 4.63 -5.18
N LYS A 73 0.90 5.29 -4.03
CA LYS A 73 2.00 5.83 -3.21
C LYS A 73 3.02 4.75 -2.84
N TYR A 74 2.57 3.59 -2.39
CA TYR A 74 3.46 2.51 -1.97
C TYR A 74 4.13 1.83 -3.17
N MET A 75 3.46 1.75 -4.32
CA MET A 75 4.09 1.25 -5.55
C MET A 75 5.25 2.13 -5.98
N TYR A 76 5.08 3.47 -6.03
CA TYR A 76 6.20 4.37 -6.33
C TYR A 76 7.34 4.31 -5.30
N ALA A 77 7.03 4.03 -4.03
CA ALA A 77 8.04 3.96 -2.98
C ALA A 77 8.84 2.64 -2.96
N TYR A 78 8.27 1.54 -3.47
CA TYR A 78 8.82 0.19 -3.25
C TYR A 78 8.99 -0.67 -4.49
N LEU A 79 8.44 -0.29 -5.65
CA LEU A 79 8.73 -0.98 -6.91
C LEU A 79 10.14 -0.62 -7.38
N ASN A 80 10.92 -1.64 -7.73
CA ASN A 80 12.23 -1.42 -8.32
C ASN A 80 12.20 -1.60 -9.85
N SER A 81 11.91 -0.50 -10.56
CA SER A 81 11.85 -0.44 -12.03
C SER A 81 13.18 -0.66 -12.75
N ASP A 82 14.30 -0.82 -12.05
CA ASP A 82 15.58 -1.21 -12.68
C ASP A 82 15.60 -2.70 -13.06
N PHE A 83 14.79 -3.54 -12.41
CA PHE A 83 14.76 -4.98 -12.65
C PHE A 83 13.75 -5.44 -13.70
N TYR A 84 12.85 -4.56 -14.14
CA TYR A 84 11.80 -4.90 -15.08
C TYR A 84 11.31 -3.69 -15.88
N ALA A 85 10.98 -3.94 -17.15
CA ALA A 85 10.26 -2.99 -17.99
C ALA A 85 8.82 -3.49 -18.17
N LEU A 86 7.85 -2.70 -17.73
CA LEU A 86 6.44 -3.08 -17.74
C LEU A 86 5.69 -2.25 -18.79
N THR A 87 5.03 -2.94 -19.71
CA THR A 87 4.18 -2.30 -20.71
C THR A 87 2.87 -3.06 -20.84
N GLY A 88 1.76 -2.35 -20.75
CA GLY A 88 0.42 -2.89 -21.00
C GLY A 88 -0.38 -3.19 -19.73
N ASP A 89 -1.42 -3.99 -19.91
CA ASP A 89 -2.44 -4.23 -18.90
C ASP A 89 -2.11 -5.45 -18.03
N PHE A 90 -2.21 -5.26 -16.72
CA PHE A 90 -2.04 -6.28 -15.70
C PHE A 90 -3.30 -6.36 -14.83
N THR A 91 -3.57 -7.56 -14.34
CA THR A 91 -4.59 -7.81 -13.32
C THR A 91 -3.94 -8.44 -12.11
N PHE A 92 -4.09 -7.77 -10.97
CA PHE A 92 -3.69 -8.28 -9.67
C PHE A 92 -4.91 -8.80 -8.92
N THR A 93 -4.79 -10.01 -8.38
CA THR A 93 -5.77 -10.58 -7.46
C THR A 93 -5.23 -10.47 -6.05
N LEU A 94 -5.79 -9.57 -5.26
CA LEU A 94 -5.54 -9.46 -3.83
C LEU A 94 -6.37 -10.53 -3.11
N VAL A 95 -5.72 -11.38 -2.33
CA VAL A 95 -6.39 -12.40 -1.51
C VAL A 95 -6.52 -11.88 -0.10
N LEU A 96 -7.75 -11.68 0.36
CA LEU A 96 -8.06 -11.21 1.70
C LEU A 96 -8.47 -12.40 2.57
N ASP A 97 -7.93 -12.48 3.78
CA ASP A 97 -8.42 -13.42 4.79
C ASP A 97 -9.73 -12.93 5.44
N ALA A 98 -10.33 -13.76 6.29
CA ALA A 98 -11.54 -13.41 7.05
C ALA A 98 -11.32 -12.30 8.10
N LYS A 99 -10.09 -11.82 8.30
CA LYS A 99 -9.76 -10.65 9.14
C LYS A 99 -9.57 -9.38 8.30
N GLY A 100 -9.75 -9.48 6.98
CA GLY A 100 -9.59 -8.39 6.03
C GLY A 100 -8.14 -8.01 5.76
N LYS A 101 -7.18 -8.87 6.13
CA LYS A 101 -5.77 -8.68 5.80
C LYS A 101 -5.50 -9.23 4.40
N VAL A 102 -4.75 -8.48 3.59
CA VAL A 102 -4.21 -9.01 2.32
C VAL A 102 -3.08 -9.97 2.66
N VAL A 103 -3.31 -11.27 2.39
CA VAL A 103 -2.36 -12.34 2.72
C VAL A 103 -1.55 -12.82 1.52
N ASP A 104 -2.07 -12.60 0.31
CA ASP A 104 -1.42 -12.98 -0.94
C ASP A 104 -1.82 -12.05 -2.10
N VAL A 105 -0.98 -11.99 -3.12
CA VAL A 105 -1.20 -11.22 -4.35
C VAL A 105 -0.75 -12.05 -5.54
N LYS A 106 -1.63 -12.17 -6.54
CA LYS A 106 -1.34 -12.91 -7.78
C LYS A 106 -1.47 -11.98 -8.98
N GLY A 107 -0.40 -11.82 -9.74
CA GLY A 107 -0.38 -10.98 -10.94
C GLY A 107 -0.48 -11.78 -12.24
N MET A 108 -1.06 -11.16 -13.26
CA MET A 108 -1.09 -11.62 -14.66
C MET A 108 -1.08 -10.42 -15.60
N PRO A 109 -0.57 -10.53 -16.84
CA PRO A 109 0.11 -11.69 -17.42
C PRO A 109 1.52 -11.89 -16.84
N LYS A 110 2.07 -13.10 -16.99
CA LYS A 110 3.51 -13.31 -16.77
C LYS A 110 4.26 -12.72 -17.95
N VAL A 111 5.18 -11.82 -17.67
CA VAL A 111 6.11 -11.21 -18.66
C VAL A 111 7.54 -11.54 -18.26
N GLU A 112 8.51 -11.19 -19.09
CA GLU A 112 9.92 -11.37 -18.77
C GLU A 112 10.27 -10.67 -17.44
N ASN A 113 10.97 -11.38 -16.55
CA ASN A 113 11.32 -10.93 -15.19
C ASN A 113 10.12 -10.52 -14.31
N SER A 114 8.91 -10.97 -14.65
CA SER A 114 7.70 -10.65 -13.88
C SER A 114 7.68 -11.24 -12.48
N GLU A 115 8.51 -12.25 -12.19
CA GLU A 115 8.66 -12.83 -10.86
C GLU A 115 9.12 -11.78 -9.84
N VAL A 116 10.17 -11.01 -10.18
CA VAL A 116 10.70 -9.94 -9.31
C VAL A 116 9.63 -8.87 -9.10
N PHE A 117 8.93 -8.47 -10.16
CA PHE A 117 7.84 -7.51 -10.09
C PHE A 117 6.68 -8.01 -9.19
N PHE A 118 6.32 -9.29 -9.26
CA PHE A 118 5.25 -9.84 -8.43
C PHE A 118 5.66 -9.97 -6.96
N ASP A 119 6.93 -10.28 -6.68
CA ASP A 119 7.46 -10.26 -5.32
C ASP A 119 7.45 -8.84 -4.73
N ASP A 120 7.85 -7.83 -5.51
CA ASP A 120 7.77 -6.42 -5.13
C ASP A 120 6.32 -6.00 -4.87
N MET A 121 5.37 -6.43 -5.71
CA MET A 121 3.95 -6.18 -5.49
C MET A 121 3.44 -6.83 -4.20
N GLN A 122 3.91 -8.04 -3.87
CA GLN A 122 3.59 -8.70 -2.61
C GLN A 122 4.16 -7.91 -1.42
N TYR A 123 5.36 -7.36 -1.56
CA TYR A 123 5.98 -6.49 -0.56
C TYR A 123 5.19 -5.18 -0.37
N VAL A 124 4.85 -4.48 -1.45
CA VAL A 124 4.04 -3.25 -1.48
C VAL A 124 2.77 -3.42 -0.66
N VAL A 125 1.96 -4.45 -0.94
CA VAL A 125 0.68 -4.62 -0.23
C VAL A 125 0.85 -4.97 1.25
N ARG A 126 1.92 -5.69 1.61
CA ARG A 126 2.22 -6.05 3.02
C ARG A 126 2.65 -4.85 3.85
N ARG A 127 3.13 -3.79 3.19
CA ARG A 127 3.54 -2.54 3.84
C ARG A 127 2.32 -1.66 4.17
N ILE A 128 1.21 -1.79 3.45
CA ILE A 128 -0.06 -1.14 3.78
C ILE A 128 -0.61 -1.78 5.07
N LYS A 129 -0.56 -1.03 6.18
CA LYS A 129 -0.87 -1.56 7.53
C LYS A 129 -2.36 -1.65 7.84
N LYS A 130 -3.16 -0.83 7.16
CA LYS A 130 -4.59 -0.77 7.39
C LYS A 130 -5.27 -1.95 6.70
N ASN A 131 -6.03 -2.72 7.47
CA ASN A 131 -6.79 -3.84 6.94
C ASN A 131 -8.08 -3.35 6.27
N TRP A 132 -8.59 -4.16 5.36
CA TRP A 132 -9.94 -4.01 4.85
C TRP A 132 -10.94 -4.47 5.91
N THR A 133 -12.18 -3.98 5.82
CA THR A 133 -13.32 -4.71 6.36
C THR A 133 -13.50 -5.96 5.49
N PRO A 134 -13.44 -7.18 6.05
CA PRO A 134 -13.58 -8.40 5.27
C PRO A 134 -14.98 -8.48 4.63
N ALA A 135 -15.08 -9.22 3.53
CA ALA A 135 -16.38 -9.62 3.03
C ALA A 135 -17.10 -10.48 4.09
N SER A 136 -18.43 -10.51 4.05
CA SER A 136 -19.21 -11.37 4.93
C SER A 136 -20.31 -12.11 4.20
N CYS A 137 -20.66 -13.27 4.75
CA CYS A 137 -21.78 -14.09 4.33
C CYS A 137 -22.63 -14.38 5.58
N ASN A 138 -23.93 -14.02 5.55
CA ASN A 138 -24.81 -14.10 6.72
C ASN A 138 -24.19 -13.44 7.98
N GLY A 139 -23.52 -12.31 7.81
CA GLY A 139 -22.83 -11.58 8.89
C GLY A 139 -21.54 -12.21 9.40
N GLN A 140 -21.13 -13.39 8.90
CA GLN A 140 -19.85 -14.02 9.26
C GLN A 140 -18.75 -13.57 8.29
N PRO A 141 -17.59 -13.10 8.77
CA PRO A 141 -16.46 -12.75 7.92
C PRO A 141 -15.95 -13.93 7.11
N VAL A 142 -15.70 -13.73 5.82
CA VAL A 142 -15.19 -14.75 4.91
C VAL A 142 -13.98 -14.25 4.14
N ALA A 143 -13.11 -15.17 3.75
CA ALA A 143 -12.03 -14.87 2.81
C ALA A 143 -12.63 -14.45 1.46
N SER A 144 -11.97 -13.52 0.78
CA SER A 144 -12.44 -12.96 -0.49
C SER A 144 -11.28 -12.58 -1.39
N GLN A 145 -11.58 -12.32 -2.65
CA GLN A 145 -10.59 -11.90 -3.63
C GLN A 145 -11.03 -10.62 -4.32
N ILE A 146 -10.09 -9.68 -4.48
CA ILE A 146 -10.30 -8.40 -5.14
C ILE A 146 -9.38 -8.34 -6.37
N LYS A 147 -9.95 -8.14 -7.54
CA LYS A 147 -9.23 -7.92 -8.80
C LYS A 147 -9.02 -6.43 -9.02
N VAL A 148 -7.76 -6.05 -9.15
CA VAL A 148 -7.29 -4.69 -9.45
C VAL A 148 -6.66 -4.70 -10.84
N LYS A 149 -7.21 -3.91 -11.75
CA LYS A 149 -6.65 -3.74 -13.09
C LYS A 149 -5.70 -2.54 -13.09
N MET A 150 -4.55 -2.71 -13.73
CA MET A 150 -3.52 -1.68 -13.81
C MET A 150 -2.95 -1.65 -15.21
N ASN A 151 -2.59 -0.46 -15.70
CA ASN A 151 -1.78 -0.30 -16.90
C ASN A 151 -0.42 0.26 -16.50
N PHE A 152 0.64 -0.29 -17.09
CA PHE A 152 2.01 0.14 -16.88
C PHE A 152 2.62 0.63 -18.19
N SER A 153 3.48 1.65 -18.08
CA SER A 153 4.31 2.12 -19.18
C SER A 153 5.67 2.51 -18.64
N SER A 154 6.67 1.68 -18.93
CA SER A 154 8.09 1.98 -18.75
C SER A 154 8.59 2.83 -19.92
N ILE A 155 9.31 3.92 -19.61
CA ILE A 155 10.03 4.73 -20.58
C ILE A 155 11.50 4.67 -20.20
N SER A 156 12.33 4.00 -21.02
CA SER A 156 13.77 4.15 -20.94
C SER A 156 14.14 5.50 -21.54
N ALA A 157 14.78 6.37 -20.76
CA ALA A 157 15.49 7.50 -21.35
C ALA A 157 16.78 6.93 -21.95
N ASP A 158 16.81 6.80 -23.28
CA ASP A 158 18.08 6.65 -23.99
C ASP A 158 18.86 7.95 -23.76
N ILE A 159 19.88 7.88 -22.91
CA ILE A 159 20.87 8.94 -22.80
C ILE A 159 21.88 8.64 -23.92
N ASP A 160 21.64 9.23 -25.09
CA ASP A 160 22.62 9.33 -26.18
C ASP A 160 23.88 10.09 -25.72
#